data_AF-A0A0N1ESM5-F1
#
_entry.id   AF-A0A0N1ESM5-F1
#
_cell.length_a   1.000
_cell.length_b   1.000
_cell.length_c   1.000
_cell.angle_alpha   90.00
_cell.angle_beta   90.00
_cell.angle_gamma   90.00
#
_symmetry.space_group_name_H-M   'P 1'
#
loop_
_entity.id
_entity.type
_entity.pdbx_description
1 polymer ?
#
loop_
_entity_poly.entity_id
_entity_poly.type
_entity_poly.pdbx_seq_one_letter_code
_entity_poly.pdbx_strand_id
1 'polypeptide(L)'
;MPMRPASLPRLLFLLSPAALAALPGIAAASRPAPDTHRATGADSAASLTPITLAPGVNPMPDIAGTDQDGSIAQLWRQNNKIRGQHVFLVKVGDASATLEGRESIIDAPDVGDDMIRSVRFARGNHEGRTTLYMLIASRDVEKSPYKAATTHIQSFALVRNHEGFAFTPVRAFVPAAKYCHADAALLAELNFPLSPTYAGRVTPTGC
;
A
#
# COMPACT_ATOMS: atom_id res chain seq x y z
N MET A 1 8.94 -28.95 -40.72
CA MET A 1 10.02 -28.41 -39.87
C MET A 1 10.20 -29.33 -38.67
N PRO A 2 11.20 -30.22 -38.64
CA PRO A 2 11.45 -31.09 -37.49
C PRO A 2 12.43 -30.45 -36.49
N MET A 3 12.02 -30.41 -35.22
CA MET A 3 12.85 -30.05 -34.06
C MET A 3 13.92 -31.11 -33.79
N ARG A 4 15.16 -30.69 -33.57
CA ARG A 4 16.25 -31.50 -32.97
C ARG A 4 16.46 -31.04 -31.52
N PRO A 5 16.47 -31.93 -30.52
CA PRO A 5 16.98 -31.60 -29.18
C PRO A 5 18.50 -31.79 -29.11
N ALA A 6 19.18 -30.79 -28.55
CA ALA A 6 20.62 -30.83 -28.28
C ALA A 6 20.89 -31.54 -26.95
N SER A 7 21.79 -32.54 -27.02
CA SER A 7 22.31 -33.32 -25.89
C SER A 7 23.52 -32.60 -25.29
N LEU A 8 23.56 -32.45 -23.96
CA LEU A 8 24.70 -31.91 -23.21
C LEU A 8 25.32 -33.04 -22.37
N PRO A 9 26.64 -33.29 -22.46
CA PRO A 9 27.30 -34.32 -21.67
C PRO A 9 27.66 -33.83 -20.27
N ARG A 10 27.43 -34.74 -19.30
CA ARG A 10 28.02 -34.78 -17.97
C ARG A 10 29.56 -34.71 -18.05
N LEU A 11 30.18 -33.85 -17.25
CA LEU A 11 31.55 -34.04 -16.80
C LEU A 11 31.57 -34.08 -15.27
N LEU A 12 31.81 -35.29 -14.74
CA LEU A 12 32.37 -35.50 -13.39
C LEU A 12 33.83 -35.05 -13.43
N PHE A 13 34.26 -34.29 -12.43
CA PHE A 13 35.67 -34.28 -12.02
C PHE A 13 35.79 -34.62 -10.54
N LEU A 14 36.70 -35.56 -10.33
CA LEU A 14 37.06 -36.24 -9.10
C LEU A 14 38.12 -35.45 -8.31
N LEU A 15 38.08 -35.67 -6.99
CA LEU A 15 39.22 -35.84 -6.07
C LEU A 15 40.27 -34.71 -5.95
N SER A 16 40.39 -34.18 -4.73
CA SER A 16 41.61 -34.42 -3.93
C SER A 16 41.39 -34.10 -2.45
N PRO A 17 41.77 -35.00 -1.52
CA PRO A 17 41.89 -34.73 -0.10
C PRO A 17 43.32 -34.29 0.24
N ALA A 18 43.49 -33.26 1.07
CA ALA A 18 44.82 -32.92 1.59
C ALA A 18 44.77 -32.45 3.04
N ALA A 19 45.43 -33.26 3.87
CA ALA A 19 46.30 -32.92 4.98
C ALA A 19 45.70 -32.24 6.23
N LEU A 20 45.54 -33.12 7.23
CA LEU A 20 45.58 -32.86 8.67
C LEU A 20 46.89 -32.14 9.07
N ALA A 21 46.79 -31.01 9.76
CA ALA A 21 47.87 -30.46 10.57
C ALA A 21 47.28 -29.91 11.88
N ALA A 22 47.63 -30.56 12.99
CA ALA A 22 47.26 -30.18 14.35
C ALA A 22 48.31 -29.22 14.94
N LEU A 23 47.85 -28.16 15.60
CA LEU A 23 48.66 -27.30 16.47
C LEU A 23 47.92 -27.15 17.81
N PRO A 24 48.61 -27.31 18.96
CA PRO A 24 48.06 -26.99 20.27
C PRO A 24 48.35 -25.52 20.59
N GLY A 25 47.33 -24.76 21.02
CA GLY A 25 47.55 -23.36 21.37
C GLY A 25 46.36 -22.66 22.00
N ILE A 26 46.41 -22.58 23.33
CA ILE A 26 45.93 -21.47 24.18
C ILE A 26 44.40 -21.32 24.27
N ALA A 27 43.88 -21.70 25.44
CA ALA A 27 42.55 -21.34 25.93
C ALA A 27 42.40 -19.82 25.99
N ALA A 28 41.65 -19.25 25.05
CA ALA A 28 41.17 -17.88 25.09
C ALA A 28 39.72 -17.88 25.60
N ALA A 29 39.51 -17.14 26.69
CA ALA A 29 38.21 -16.90 27.30
C ALA A 29 37.19 -16.42 26.25
N SER A 30 36.09 -17.17 26.11
CA SER A 30 34.96 -16.81 25.26
C SER A 30 34.29 -15.55 25.82
N ARG A 31 34.63 -14.39 25.25
CA ARG A 31 33.79 -13.19 25.36
C ARG A 31 32.52 -13.45 24.56
N PRO A 32 31.32 -13.16 25.10
CA PRO A 32 30.08 -13.25 24.34
C PRO A 32 30.16 -12.28 23.16
N ALA A 33 29.81 -12.78 21.97
CA ALA A 33 29.69 -11.96 20.78
C ALA A 33 28.65 -10.85 21.03
N PRO A 34 28.90 -9.60 20.60
CA PRO A 34 27.84 -8.62 20.54
C PRO A 34 26.87 -9.07 19.44
N ASP A 35 25.67 -9.49 19.84
CA ASP A 35 24.52 -9.66 18.97
C ASP A 35 24.27 -8.33 18.24
N THR A 36 24.84 -8.25 17.04
CA THR A 36 24.80 -7.07 16.20
C THR A 36 23.63 -7.23 15.25
N HIS A 37 22.58 -6.44 15.53
CA HIS A 37 21.41 -6.15 14.70
C HIS A 37 20.42 -7.30 14.47
N ARG A 38 19.65 -7.62 15.52
CA ARG A 38 18.22 -7.85 15.33
C ARG A 38 17.64 -6.54 14.80
N ALA A 39 17.38 -6.48 13.50
CA ALA A 39 16.57 -5.44 12.89
C ALA A 39 15.13 -5.56 13.40
N THR A 40 14.89 -5.09 14.63
CA THR A 40 13.58 -4.58 15.04
C THR A 40 13.43 -3.19 14.43
N GLY A 41 13.38 -3.14 13.11
CA GLY A 41 12.61 -2.12 12.42
C GLY A 41 11.15 -2.50 12.60
N ALA A 42 10.62 -2.29 13.81
CA ALA A 42 9.24 -1.91 13.88
C ALA A 42 9.19 -0.63 13.05
N ASP A 43 8.70 -0.73 11.81
CA ASP A 43 8.14 0.41 11.10
C ASP A 43 7.16 1.00 12.09
N SER A 44 7.67 1.96 12.87
CA SER A 44 6.89 2.71 13.83
C SER A 44 5.73 3.19 13.02
N ALA A 45 4.52 2.76 13.38
CA ALA A 45 3.31 3.10 12.67
C ALA A 45 3.33 4.61 12.45
N ALA A 46 3.82 5.02 11.27
CA ALA A 46 4.14 6.41 11.02
C ALA A 46 2.80 7.11 11.17
N SER A 47 2.70 8.06 12.08
CA SER A 47 1.44 8.71 12.39
C SER A 47 0.95 9.39 11.11
N LEU A 48 0.03 8.72 10.40
CA LEU A 48 -0.50 9.25 9.16
C LEU A 48 -1.43 10.38 9.52
N THR A 49 -1.19 11.55 8.93
CA THR A 49 -2.04 12.73 9.11
C THR A 49 -3.04 12.79 7.96
N PRO A 50 -4.34 12.56 8.19
CA PRO A 50 -5.33 12.57 7.12
C PRO A 50 -5.35 13.89 6.35
N ILE A 51 -5.55 13.79 5.03
CA ILE A 51 -5.75 14.95 4.15
C ILE A 51 -7.22 15.02 3.79
N THR A 52 -7.86 16.16 4.10
CA THR A 52 -9.19 16.49 3.59
C THR A 52 -9.06 17.14 2.23
N LEU A 53 -9.73 16.59 1.23
CA LEU A 53 -9.76 17.11 -0.13
C LEU A 53 -11.03 17.93 -0.35
N ALA A 54 -10.90 19.05 -1.07
CA ALA A 54 -11.99 19.77 -1.68
C ALA A 54 -12.29 19.20 -3.08
N PRO A 55 -13.52 19.39 -3.60
CA PRO A 55 -13.82 19.09 -5.01
C PRO A 55 -12.89 19.85 -5.95
N GLY A 56 -12.39 19.17 -7.00
CA GLY A 56 -11.47 19.76 -7.97
C GLY A 56 -10.00 19.50 -7.64
N VAL A 57 -9.11 20.44 -8.01
CA VAL A 57 -7.66 20.30 -7.86
C VAL A 57 -7.21 20.80 -6.49
N ASN A 58 -6.56 19.94 -5.72
CA ASN A 58 -5.99 20.25 -4.41
C ASN A 58 -4.46 20.35 -4.57
N PRO A 59 -3.86 21.56 -4.54
CA PRO A 59 -2.42 21.71 -4.62
C PRO A 59 -1.75 21.18 -3.35
N MET A 60 -0.59 20.54 -3.52
CA MET A 60 0.17 19.90 -2.44
C MET A 60 1.65 20.27 -2.57
N PRO A 61 2.19 21.08 -1.65
CA PRO A 61 3.61 21.36 -1.65
C PRO A 61 4.40 20.11 -1.29
N ASP A 62 5.52 19.89 -1.98
CA ASP A 62 6.41 18.74 -1.78
C ASP A 62 5.64 17.40 -1.59
N ILE A 63 4.80 17.07 -2.57
CA ILE A 63 3.82 15.97 -2.44
C ILE A 63 4.50 14.60 -2.23
N ALA A 64 5.70 14.40 -2.79
CA ALA A 64 6.43 13.15 -2.76
C ALA A 64 7.72 13.19 -1.93
N GLY A 65 8.01 14.30 -1.24
CA GLY A 65 9.27 14.49 -0.52
C GLY A 65 10.48 14.63 -1.45
N THR A 66 10.27 15.22 -2.63
CA THR A 66 11.27 15.37 -3.69
C THR A 66 11.48 16.84 -4.09
N ASP A 67 11.05 17.77 -3.25
CA ASP A 67 11.07 19.22 -3.50
C ASP A 67 10.25 19.63 -4.73
N GLN A 68 9.33 18.75 -5.16
CA GLN A 68 8.40 18.99 -6.26
C GLN A 68 6.99 19.12 -5.70
N ASP A 69 6.38 20.27 -5.98
CA ASP A 69 4.96 20.46 -5.73
C ASP A 69 4.14 19.52 -6.62
N GLY A 70 2.91 19.29 -6.21
CA GLY A 70 1.99 18.43 -6.93
C GLY A 70 0.55 18.78 -6.66
N SER A 71 -0.33 17.86 -7.04
CA SER A 71 -1.75 18.02 -6.75
C SER A 71 -2.48 16.69 -6.68
N ILE A 72 -3.63 16.72 -6.02
CA ILE A 72 -4.63 15.66 -6.04
C ILE A 72 -5.91 16.25 -6.62
N ALA A 73 -6.28 15.84 -7.82
CA ALA A 73 -7.57 16.17 -8.38
C ALA A 73 -8.62 15.16 -7.91
N GLN A 74 -9.64 15.63 -7.19
CA GLN A 74 -10.84 14.86 -6.87
C GLN A 74 -11.95 15.24 -7.84
N LEU A 75 -12.27 14.34 -8.75
CA LEU A 75 -13.26 14.53 -9.79
C LEU A 75 -14.49 13.67 -9.50
N TRP A 76 -15.68 14.20 -9.82
CA TRP A 76 -16.91 13.43 -9.79
C TRP A 76 -17.20 12.87 -11.18
N ARG A 77 -17.33 11.54 -11.27
CA ARG A 77 -17.75 10.87 -12.50
C ARG A 77 -19.11 10.23 -12.27
N GLN A 78 -20.13 10.72 -12.96
CA GLN A 78 -21.41 10.03 -13.02
C GLN A 78 -21.22 8.67 -13.69
N ASN A 79 -21.73 7.61 -13.08
CA ASN A 79 -21.83 6.29 -13.69
C ASN A 79 -23.28 6.09 -14.16
N ASN A 80 -23.58 4.99 -14.85
CA ASN A 80 -24.93 4.70 -15.35
C ASN A 80 -25.92 4.27 -14.22
N LYS A 81 -25.56 4.45 -12.95
CA LYS A 81 -26.41 4.24 -11.76
C LYS A 81 -26.81 5.60 -11.17
N ILE A 82 -27.66 5.56 -10.14
CA ILE A 82 -28.23 6.76 -9.46
C ILE A 82 -27.14 7.65 -8.83
N ARG A 83 -25.97 7.10 -8.47
CA ARG A 83 -24.85 7.84 -7.88
C ARG A 83 -23.57 7.67 -8.68
N GLY A 84 -22.81 8.75 -8.84
CA GLY A 84 -21.46 8.74 -9.41
C GLY A 84 -20.41 8.26 -8.42
N GLN A 85 -19.15 8.36 -8.83
CA GLN A 85 -17.98 7.94 -8.08
C GLN A 85 -16.90 9.02 -8.11
N HIS A 86 -16.06 9.06 -7.07
CA HIS A 86 -14.88 9.89 -7.08
C HIS A 86 -13.75 9.23 -7.87
N VAL A 87 -13.13 10.02 -8.73
CA VAL A 87 -11.90 9.66 -9.45
C VAL A 87 -10.82 10.60 -8.96
N PHE A 88 -9.72 10.03 -8.50
CA PHE A 88 -8.54 10.72 -8.04
C PHE A 88 -7.43 10.61 -9.07
N LEU A 89 -6.83 11.75 -9.40
CA LEU A 89 -5.61 11.85 -10.20
C LEU A 89 -4.56 12.54 -9.34
N VAL A 90 -3.36 11.97 -9.26
CA VAL A 90 -2.27 12.52 -8.46
C VAL A 90 -1.14 12.91 -9.39
N LYS A 91 -0.62 14.12 -9.22
CA LYS A 91 0.52 14.63 -9.99
C LYS A 91 1.65 15.08 -9.09
N VAL A 92 2.88 14.92 -9.57
CA VAL A 92 4.12 15.45 -8.99
C VAL A 92 4.85 16.21 -10.10
N GLY A 93 4.92 17.54 -9.98
CA GLY A 93 5.20 18.41 -11.12
C GLY A 93 4.25 18.11 -12.28
N ASP A 94 4.82 17.82 -13.46
CA ASP A 94 4.06 17.47 -14.66
C ASP A 94 3.77 15.96 -14.80
N ALA A 95 4.32 15.12 -13.91
CA ALA A 95 4.20 13.67 -14.00
C ALA A 95 2.97 13.15 -13.26
N SER A 96 2.21 12.23 -13.88
CA SER A 96 1.14 11.48 -13.22
C SER A 96 1.73 10.40 -12.31
N ALA A 97 1.23 10.30 -11.09
CA ALA A 97 1.49 9.16 -10.22
C ALA A 97 0.54 8.01 -10.56
N THR A 98 1.04 6.78 -10.52
CA THR A 98 0.26 5.58 -10.84
C THR A 98 0.06 4.67 -9.64
N LEU A 99 -1.07 3.97 -9.62
CA LEU A 99 -1.30 2.80 -8.78
C LEU A 99 -1.40 1.59 -9.71
N GLU A 100 -0.46 0.65 -9.59
CA GLU A 100 -0.45 -0.58 -10.42
C GLU A 100 -0.51 -0.26 -11.93
N GLY A 101 0.22 0.76 -12.37
CA GLY A 101 0.26 1.23 -13.76
C GLY A 101 -0.97 2.01 -14.23
N ARG A 102 -1.92 2.31 -13.33
CA ARG A 102 -3.12 3.12 -13.63
C ARG A 102 -3.00 4.50 -13.02
N GLU A 103 -3.26 5.53 -13.82
CA GLU A 103 -3.27 6.93 -13.34
C GLU A 103 -4.52 7.27 -12.53
N SER A 104 -5.66 6.68 -12.88
CA SER A 104 -6.93 6.94 -12.20
C SER A 104 -7.15 5.98 -11.03
N ILE A 105 -7.35 6.55 -9.86
CA ILE A 105 -7.70 5.82 -8.63
C ILE A 105 -9.17 6.13 -8.32
N ILE A 106 -9.98 5.12 -8.03
CA ILE A 106 -11.45 5.27 -8.09
C ILE A 106 -12.11 4.73 -6.82
N ASP A 107 -12.93 5.54 -6.16
CA ASP A 107 -13.87 5.01 -5.16
C ASP A 107 -15.00 4.25 -5.82
N ALA A 108 -15.56 3.26 -5.14
CA ALA A 108 -16.68 2.47 -5.65
C ALA A 108 -17.85 2.53 -4.67
N PRO A 109 -18.67 3.59 -4.72
CA PRO A 109 -20.00 3.53 -4.13
C PRO A 109 -20.89 2.57 -4.94
N ASP A 110 -21.79 1.85 -4.28
CA ASP A 110 -22.84 1.09 -4.96
C ASP A 110 -24.16 1.88 -5.01
N VAL A 111 -25.24 1.25 -5.52
CA VAL A 111 -26.59 1.77 -5.43
C VAL A 111 -26.99 1.91 -3.95
N GLY A 112 -27.41 3.12 -3.56
CA GLY A 112 -27.76 3.44 -2.18
C GLY A 112 -26.68 4.23 -1.48
N ASP A 113 -26.43 3.90 -0.21
CA ASP A 113 -25.47 4.58 0.68
C ASP A 113 -24.20 3.73 0.93
N ASP A 114 -24.11 2.54 0.33
CA ASP A 114 -23.03 1.57 0.50
C ASP A 114 -21.73 2.00 -0.17
N MET A 115 -20.62 1.90 0.57
CA MET A 115 -19.27 2.14 0.05
C MET A 115 -18.53 0.81 -0.07
N ILE A 116 -18.33 0.33 -1.30
CA ILE A 116 -17.60 -0.93 -1.58
C ILE A 116 -16.10 -0.69 -1.52
N ARG A 117 -15.62 0.40 -2.12
CA ARG A 117 -14.20 0.78 -2.14
C ARG A 117 -14.05 2.23 -1.75
N SER A 118 -13.15 2.46 -0.79
CA SER A 118 -12.83 3.78 -0.26
C SER A 118 -11.35 4.08 -0.38
N VAL A 119 -11.02 5.30 -0.81
CA VAL A 119 -9.69 5.86 -0.98
C VAL A 119 -9.55 7.07 -0.08
N ARG A 120 -8.53 7.08 0.76
CA ARG A 120 -8.15 8.24 1.58
C ARG A 120 -6.70 8.58 1.37
N PHE A 121 -6.38 9.85 1.56
CA PHE A 121 -5.03 10.36 1.44
C PHE A 121 -4.55 10.86 2.81
N ALA A 122 -3.24 10.79 3.01
CA ALA A 122 -2.59 11.28 4.22
C ALA A 122 -1.18 11.77 3.93
N ARG A 123 -0.61 12.57 4.84
CA ARG A 123 0.84 12.74 4.93
C ARG A 123 1.41 11.73 5.90
N GLY A 124 2.55 11.17 5.58
CA GLY A 124 3.26 10.23 6.44
C GLY A 124 4.76 10.25 6.15
N ASN A 125 5.53 9.53 6.94
CA ASN A 125 6.96 9.34 6.70
C ASN A 125 7.19 7.93 6.13
N HIS A 126 7.86 7.85 4.99
CA HIS A 126 8.32 6.60 4.37
C HIS A 126 9.84 6.69 4.18
N GLU A 127 10.59 5.75 4.75
CA GLU A 127 12.05 5.67 4.62
C GLU A 127 12.77 7.00 4.97
N GLY A 128 12.30 7.69 6.02
CA GLY A 128 12.87 8.96 6.47
C GLY A 128 12.35 10.20 5.75
N ARG A 129 11.48 10.04 4.74
CA ARG A 129 10.96 11.14 3.92
C ARG A 129 9.46 11.35 4.13
N THR A 130 9.06 12.60 4.33
CA THR A 130 7.64 12.96 4.32
C THR A 130 7.09 12.82 2.90
N THR A 131 6.06 12.00 2.71
CA THR A 131 5.45 11.76 1.40
C THR A 131 3.94 11.61 1.53
N LEU A 132 3.24 11.65 0.39
CA LEU A 132 1.84 11.33 0.28
C LEU A 132 1.64 9.82 0.50
N TYR A 133 0.70 9.50 1.38
CA TYR A 133 0.16 8.17 1.57
C TYR A 133 -1.24 8.09 0.96
N MET A 134 -1.57 6.91 0.46
CA MET A 134 -2.91 6.53 0.04
C MET A 134 -3.33 5.29 0.82
N LEU A 135 -4.57 5.29 1.31
CA LEU A 135 -5.18 4.18 2.01
C LEU A 135 -6.40 3.74 1.24
N ILE A 136 -6.50 2.43 1.00
CA ILE A 136 -7.61 1.82 0.28
C ILE A 136 -8.24 0.76 1.19
N ALA A 137 -9.55 0.89 1.42
CA ALA A 137 -10.37 -0.19 1.96
C ALA A 137 -11.28 -0.73 0.85
N SER A 138 -11.33 -2.04 0.65
CA SER A 138 -12.17 -2.70 -0.35
C SER A 138 -12.93 -3.86 0.27
N ARG A 139 -14.25 -3.90 0.09
CA ARG A 139 -15.13 -4.97 0.58
C ARG A 139 -15.28 -6.08 -0.45
N ASP A 140 -15.22 -7.32 0.03
CA ASP A 140 -15.54 -8.52 -0.76
C ASP A 140 -17.07 -8.68 -0.85
N VAL A 141 -17.69 -7.90 -1.72
CA VAL A 141 -19.13 -7.94 -1.93
C VAL A 141 -19.49 -9.13 -2.82
N GLU A 142 -20.19 -10.10 -2.23
CA GLU A 142 -20.75 -11.24 -2.97
C GLU A 142 -22.12 -10.87 -3.59
N LYS A 143 -23.19 -11.60 -3.22
CA LYS A 143 -24.53 -11.47 -3.82
C LYS A 143 -25.28 -10.20 -3.42
N SER A 144 -24.84 -9.49 -2.39
CA SER A 144 -25.57 -8.34 -1.85
C SER A 144 -24.61 -7.31 -1.23
N PRO A 145 -24.69 -6.03 -1.62
CA PRO A 145 -23.83 -4.97 -1.10
C PRO A 145 -24.17 -4.54 0.33
N TYR A 146 -25.40 -4.85 0.79
CA TYR A 146 -25.93 -4.41 2.09
C TYR A 146 -25.45 -5.24 3.28
N LYS A 147 -24.88 -6.42 3.04
CA LYS A 147 -24.41 -7.31 4.13
C LYS A 147 -22.99 -6.96 4.53
N ALA A 148 -22.70 -7.05 5.83
CA ALA A 148 -21.34 -6.94 6.32
C ALA A 148 -20.43 -7.95 5.60
N ALA A 149 -19.31 -7.47 5.07
CA ALA A 149 -18.39 -8.24 4.23
C ALA A 149 -16.96 -8.17 4.77
N THR A 150 -16.15 -9.16 4.40
CA THR A 150 -14.69 -9.10 4.60
C THR A 150 -14.15 -7.87 3.88
N THR A 151 -13.23 -7.15 4.52
CA THR A 151 -12.65 -5.93 3.97
C THR A 151 -11.14 -6.06 3.93
N HIS A 152 -10.52 -5.64 2.84
CA HIS A 152 -9.07 -5.57 2.70
C HIS A 152 -8.64 -4.13 2.86
N ILE A 153 -7.68 -3.88 3.74
CA ILE A 153 -7.11 -2.55 3.94
C ILE A 153 -5.66 -2.58 3.47
N GLN A 154 -5.32 -1.65 2.59
CA GLN A 154 -3.97 -1.47 2.06
C GLN A 154 -3.56 -0.01 2.16
N SER A 155 -2.32 0.23 2.58
CA SER A 155 -1.69 1.54 2.53
C SER A 155 -0.52 1.54 1.55
N PHE A 156 -0.34 2.67 0.88
CA PHE A 156 0.68 2.89 -0.13
C PHE A 156 1.39 4.20 0.15
N ALA A 157 2.70 4.25 -0.10
CA ALA A 157 3.48 5.48 -0.10
C ALA A 157 3.74 5.89 -1.55
N LEU A 158 3.64 7.19 -1.83
CA LEU A 158 4.06 7.76 -3.10
C LEU A 158 5.59 7.80 -3.14
N VAL A 159 6.17 7.10 -4.11
CA VAL A 159 7.62 7.02 -4.28
C VAL A 159 8.00 7.36 -5.72
N ARG A 160 9.21 7.88 -5.89
CA ARG A 160 9.83 8.04 -7.20
C ARG A 160 10.54 6.74 -7.59
N ASN A 161 10.25 6.22 -8.78
CA ASN A 161 10.93 5.06 -9.35
C ASN A 161 11.56 5.43 -10.72
N HIS A 162 12.08 4.45 -11.45
CA HIS A 162 12.70 4.67 -12.76
C HIS A 162 11.71 5.12 -13.85
N GLU A 163 10.42 4.81 -13.70
CA GLU A 163 9.35 5.09 -14.66
C GLU A 163 8.61 6.39 -14.35
N GLY A 164 8.81 6.98 -13.16
CA GLY A 164 8.15 8.19 -12.72
C GLY A 164 7.79 8.14 -11.24
N PHE A 165 6.52 8.37 -10.92
CA PHE A 165 5.98 8.29 -9.57
C PHE A 165 4.93 7.20 -9.47
N ALA A 166 5.01 6.40 -8.41
CA ALA A 166 4.08 5.30 -8.19
C ALA A 166 3.73 5.15 -6.70
N PHE A 167 2.53 4.65 -6.44
CA PHE A 167 2.11 4.24 -5.12
C PHE A 167 2.60 2.82 -4.84
N THR A 168 3.60 2.70 -3.96
CA THR A 168 4.19 1.42 -3.56
C THR A 168 3.50 0.91 -2.30
N PRO A 169 3.12 -0.39 -2.23
CA PRO A 169 2.51 -0.96 -1.05
C PRO A 169 3.41 -0.85 0.18
N VAL A 170 2.84 -0.41 1.30
CA VAL A 170 3.53 -0.31 2.60
C VAL A 170 2.98 -1.33 3.58
N ARG A 171 1.65 -1.46 3.67
CA ARG A 171 0.99 -2.40 4.57
C ARG A 171 -0.29 -2.93 3.93
N ALA A 172 -0.57 -4.20 4.16
CA ALA A 172 -1.84 -4.82 3.81
C ALA A 172 -2.31 -5.71 4.97
N PHE A 173 -3.61 -5.68 5.28
CA PHE A 173 -4.20 -6.58 6.26
C PHE A 173 -5.71 -6.74 6.04
N VAL A 174 -6.26 -7.78 6.66
CA VAL A 174 -7.69 -8.07 6.70
C VAL A 174 -8.14 -7.92 8.16
N PRO A 175 -9.03 -6.97 8.47
CA PRO A 175 -9.62 -6.87 9.80
C PRO A 175 -10.36 -8.14 10.22
N ALA A 176 -10.40 -8.41 11.52
CA ALA A 176 -11.20 -9.50 12.06
C ALA A 176 -12.71 -9.22 11.94
N ALA A 177 -13.11 -7.95 12.04
CA ALA A 177 -14.49 -7.52 11.88
C ALA A 177 -14.89 -7.44 10.40
N LYS A 178 -16.19 -7.64 10.15
CA LYS A 178 -16.81 -7.39 8.84
C LYS A 178 -17.49 -6.03 8.84
N TYR A 179 -17.52 -5.38 7.69
CA TYR A 179 -18.00 -4.01 7.55
C TYR A 179 -19.11 -3.89 6.50
N CYS A 180 -20.08 -3.02 6.78
CA CYS A 180 -21.10 -2.60 5.80
C CYS A 180 -20.62 -1.45 4.91
N HIS A 181 -19.57 -0.72 5.30
CA HIS A 181 -18.96 0.33 4.46
C HIS A 181 -17.44 0.29 4.58
N ALA A 182 -16.74 0.44 3.46
CA ALA A 182 -15.27 0.51 3.43
C ALA A 182 -14.73 1.72 4.23
N ASP A 183 -15.46 2.84 4.24
CA ASP A 183 -15.14 4.02 5.06
C ASP A 183 -15.13 3.69 6.56
N ALA A 184 -16.11 2.92 7.04
CA ALA A 184 -16.20 2.53 8.43
C ALA A 184 -15.01 1.64 8.84
N ALA A 185 -14.50 0.81 7.92
CA ALA A 185 -13.30 0.01 8.16
C ALA A 185 -12.05 0.90 8.35
N LEU A 186 -11.88 1.94 7.52
CA LEU A 186 -10.77 2.88 7.69
C LEU A 186 -10.88 3.66 9.00
N LEU A 187 -12.09 4.06 9.39
CA LEU A 187 -12.33 4.71 10.68
C LEU A 187 -12.01 3.78 11.86
N ALA A 188 -12.57 2.58 11.88
CA ALA A 188 -12.44 1.67 13.03
C ALA A 188 -11.01 1.13 13.20
N GLU A 189 -10.34 0.78 12.09
CA GLU A 189 -9.05 0.09 12.14
C GLU A 189 -7.87 1.05 12.19
N LEU A 190 -8.01 2.23 11.57
CA LEU A 190 -6.91 3.18 11.38
C LEU A 190 -7.23 4.60 11.88
N ASN A 191 -8.41 4.82 12.47
CA ASN A 191 -8.88 6.13 12.93
C ASN A 191 -8.88 7.20 11.83
N PHE A 192 -9.14 6.79 10.58
CA PHE A 192 -9.25 7.72 9.46
C PHE A 192 -10.66 8.32 9.34
N PRO A 193 -10.78 9.63 9.06
CA PRO A 193 -12.08 10.27 8.97
C PRO A 193 -12.93 9.69 7.84
N LEU A 194 -14.24 9.61 8.09
CA LEU A 194 -15.25 9.22 7.11
C LEU A 194 -15.24 10.19 5.91
N SER A 195 -15.73 9.73 4.75
CA SER A 195 -15.92 10.63 3.62
C SER A 195 -16.85 11.77 4.03
N PRO A 196 -16.65 13.01 3.56
CA PRO A 196 -17.70 14.04 3.64
C PRO A 196 -19.02 13.62 3.00
N THR A 197 -18.98 12.63 2.08
CA THR A 197 -20.15 12.05 1.40
C THR A 197 -20.60 10.71 1.99
N TYR A 198 -20.09 10.33 3.17
CA TYR A 198 -20.49 9.10 3.84
C TYR A 198 -21.97 9.18 4.22
N ALA A 199 -22.74 8.21 3.74
CA ALA A 199 -24.18 8.12 3.99
C ALA A 199 -24.57 6.86 4.79
N GLY A 200 -23.58 6.06 5.22
CA GLY A 200 -23.80 4.89 6.06
C GLY A 200 -24.14 5.26 7.51
N ARG A 201 -24.43 4.24 8.31
CA ARG A 201 -24.66 4.43 9.75
C ARG A 201 -23.35 4.74 10.47
N VAL A 202 -23.38 5.64 11.44
CA VAL A 202 -22.21 5.99 12.26
C VAL A 202 -22.09 5.01 13.43
N THR A 203 -21.69 3.78 13.09
CA THR A 203 -21.42 2.69 14.03
C THR A 203 -20.03 2.12 13.74
N PRO A 204 -19.43 1.34 14.67
CA PRO A 204 -18.09 0.79 14.46
C PRO A 204 -17.92 -0.01 13.15
N THR A 205 -18.97 -0.69 12.68
CA THR A 205 -18.92 -1.51 11.45
C THR A 205 -19.60 -0.85 10.25
N GLY A 206 -20.25 0.30 10.44
CA GLY A 206 -21.10 0.95 9.45
C GLY A 206 -22.46 0.29 9.24
N CYS A 207 -22.77 -0.79 9.97
CA CYS A 207 -24.08 -1.43 10.02
C CYS A 207 -24.91 -0.83 11.18
#